data_AF-A0A5E4K726-F1
#
_entry.id   AF-A0A5E4K726-F1
#
_cell.length_a   1.000
_cell.length_b   1.000
_cell.length_c   1.000
_cell.angle_alpha   90.00
_cell.angle_beta   90.00
_cell.angle_gamma   90.00
#
_symmetry.space_group_name_H-M   'P 1'
#
loop_
_entity.id
_entity.type
_entity.pdbx_description
1 polymer ?
#
loop_
_entity_poly.entity_id
_entity_poly.type
_entity_poly.pdbx_seq_one_letter_code
_entity_poly.pdbx_strand_id
1 'polypeptide(L)'
;MLIILFIQVTIMALYAIFITFQVMGRDYDAAVMASGHCGFGLGATPTAIANMRALVEKFGPAPRAFLVIQIVGAFFVDFSNAIIITFFTNVLK
;
A
#
# COMPACT_ATOMS: atom_id res chain seq x y z
N MET A 1 -12.74 3.72 -19.63
CA MET A 1 -12.25 2.79 -18.60
C MET A 1 -10.77 2.43 -18.77
N LEU A 2 -10.32 1.95 -19.94
CA LEU A 2 -8.90 1.56 -20.15
C LEU A 2 -7.90 2.70 -19.94
N ILE A 3 -8.22 3.92 -20.38
CA ILE A 3 -7.35 5.10 -20.19
C ILE A 3 -7.17 5.43 -18.70
N ILE A 4 -8.24 5.34 -17.91
CA ILE A 4 -8.22 5.62 -16.47
C ILE A 4 -7.39 4.56 -15.74
N LEU A 5 -7.59 3.27 -16.06
CA LEU A 5 -6.80 2.19 -15.50
C LEU A 5 -5.32 2.34 -15.84
N PHE A 6 -5.00 2.71 -17.09
CA PHE A 6 -3.62 2.95 -17.50
C PHE A 6 -2.98 4.07 -16.66
N ILE A 7 -3.64 5.22 -16.54
CA ILE A 7 -3.17 6.34 -15.72
C ILE A 7 -3.00 5.92 -14.26
N GLN A 8 -3.97 5.19 -13.69
CA GLN A 8 -3.91 4.73 -12.30
C GLN A 8 -2.71 3.81 -12.06
N VAL A 9 -2.49 2.83 -12.94
CA VAL A 9 -1.35 1.90 -12.84
C VAL A 9 -0.03 2.65 -13.00
N THR A 10 0.06 3.57 -13.96
CA THR A 10 1.26 4.38 -14.16
C THR A 10 1.58 5.24 -12.93
N ILE A 11 0.60 5.96 -12.40
CA ILE A 11 0.80 6.79 -11.20
C ILE A 11 1.21 5.92 -10.01
N MET A 12 0.57 4.77 -9.81
CA MET A 12 0.89 3.87 -8.71
C MET A 12 2.32 3.32 -8.82
N ALA A 13 2.72 2.91 -10.04
CA ALA A 13 4.06 2.42 -10.29
C ALA A 13 5.13 3.49 -10.01
N LEU A 14 4.90 4.73 -10.49
CA LEU A 14 5.78 5.86 -10.22
C LEU A 14 5.87 6.14 -8.71
N TYR A 15 4.73 6.14 -8.01
CA TYR A 15 4.69 6.39 -6.57
C TYR A 15 5.45 5.31 -5.77
N ALA A 16 5.29 4.05 -6.13
CA ALA A 16 5.98 2.96 -5.46
C ALA A 16 7.50 3.03 -5.65
N ILE A 17 7.96 3.36 -6.86
CA ILE A 17 9.39 3.44 -7.20
C ILE A 17 10.05 4.69 -6.62
N PHE A 18 9.45 5.86 -6.81
CA PHE A 18 10.09 7.14 -6.45
C PHE A 18 9.87 7.54 -5.00
N ILE A 19 8.72 7.20 -4.42
CA ILE A 19 8.38 7.61 -3.06
C ILE A 19 8.54 6.44 -2.11
N THR A 20 7.78 5.37 -2.30
CA THR A 20 7.72 4.29 -1.30
C THR A 20 9.08 3.62 -1.10
N PHE A 21 9.77 3.26 -2.19
CA PHE A 21 11.07 2.62 -2.13
C PHE A 21 12.18 3.54 -1.57
N GLN A 22 12.17 4.83 -1.91
CA GLN A 22 13.16 5.79 -1.42
C GLN A 22 12.96 6.10 0.07
N VAL A 23 11.72 6.35 0.49
CA VAL A 23 11.38 6.71 1.87
C VAL A 23 11.67 5.55 2.84
N MET A 24 11.49 4.31 2.39
CA MET A 24 11.72 3.12 3.23
C MET A 24 13.19 2.67 3.32
N GLY A 25 14.14 3.49 2.85
CA GLY A 25 15.57 3.23 3.04
C GLY A 25 16.23 2.38 1.96
N ARG A 26 15.51 2.06 0.87
CA ARG A 26 16.05 1.36 -0.32
C ARG A 26 16.59 -0.06 -0.06
N ASP A 27 16.17 -0.68 1.03
CA ASP A 27 16.53 -2.05 1.39
C ASP A 27 15.57 -3.10 0.78
N TYR A 28 15.89 -4.38 0.96
CA TYR A 28 15.01 -5.48 0.57
C TYR A 28 13.61 -5.35 1.17
N ASP A 29 13.50 -4.99 2.44
CA ASP A 29 12.20 -4.78 3.09
C ASP A 29 11.45 -3.58 2.49
N ALA A 30 12.16 -2.57 1.98
CA ALA A 30 11.56 -1.47 1.24
C ALA A 30 11.00 -1.94 -0.11
N ALA A 31 11.68 -2.85 -0.80
CA ALA A 31 11.20 -3.46 -2.04
C ALA A 31 9.95 -4.33 -1.81
N VAL A 32 9.95 -5.14 -0.74
CA VAL A 32 8.77 -5.93 -0.35
C VAL A 32 7.62 -5.00 0.05
N MET A 33 7.89 -3.94 0.81
CA MET A 33 6.88 -2.95 1.18
C MET A 33 6.32 -2.20 -0.02
N ALA A 34 7.15 -1.80 -0.99
CA ALA A 34 6.71 -1.15 -2.23
C ALA A 34 5.81 -2.08 -3.07
N SER A 35 6.14 -3.37 -3.13
CA SER A 35 5.29 -4.38 -3.78
C SER A 35 3.94 -4.55 -3.10
N GLY A 36 3.94 -4.61 -1.76
CA GLY A 36 2.73 -4.62 -0.96
C GLY A 36 1.90 -3.36 -1.16
N HIS A 37 2.54 -2.19 -1.20
CA HIS A 37 1.88 -0.92 -1.43
C HIS A 37 1.20 -0.88 -2.81
N CYS A 38 1.89 -1.31 -3.87
CA CYS A 38 1.28 -1.49 -5.19
C CYS A 38 0.07 -2.43 -5.16
N GLY A 39 0.18 -3.56 -4.44
CA GLY A 39 -0.90 -4.52 -4.31
C GLY A 39 -2.11 -3.96 -3.56
N PHE A 40 -1.88 -3.19 -2.50
CA PHE A 40 -2.93 -2.51 -1.74
C PHE A 40 -3.56 -1.38 -2.55
N GLY A 41 -2.75 -0.51 -3.16
CA GLY A 41 -3.20 0.70 -3.85
C GLY A 41 -4.01 0.45 -5.13
N LEU A 42 -3.81 -0.71 -5.78
CA LEU A 42 -4.62 -1.15 -6.92
C LEU A 42 -5.75 -2.10 -6.54
N GLY A 43 -5.84 -2.51 -5.27
CA GLY A 43 -6.76 -3.54 -4.81
C GLY A 43 -7.11 -3.37 -3.33
N ALA A 44 -6.75 -4.36 -2.52
CA ALA A 44 -7.04 -4.39 -1.09
C ALA A 44 -5.91 -5.09 -0.31
N THR A 45 -6.08 -5.24 1.01
CA THR A 45 -5.16 -5.97 1.89
C THR A 45 -4.76 -7.38 1.37
N PRO A 46 -5.67 -8.23 0.87
CA PRO A 46 -5.26 -9.57 0.38
C PRO A 46 -4.35 -9.52 -0.86
N THR A 47 -4.52 -8.53 -1.75
CA THR A 47 -3.67 -8.38 -2.94
C THR A 47 -2.28 -7.86 -2.57
N ALA A 48 -2.19 -7.00 -1.56
CA ALA A 48 -0.92 -6.58 -0.97
C ALA A 48 -0.13 -7.79 -0.43
N ILE A 49 -0.78 -8.62 0.39
CA ILE A 49 -0.18 -9.83 0.96
C ILE A 49 0.29 -10.79 -0.14
N ALA A 50 -0.53 -11.03 -1.16
CA ALA A 50 -0.19 -11.90 -2.28
C ALA A 50 1.08 -11.43 -3.01
N ASN A 51 1.17 -10.13 -3.30
CA ASN A 51 2.34 -9.52 -3.95
C ASN A 51 3.61 -9.63 -3.09
N MET A 52 3.49 -9.38 -1.79
CA MET A 52 4.62 -9.49 -0.86
C MET A 52 5.07 -10.94 -0.68
N ARG A 53 4.13 -11.90 -0.67
CA ARG A 53 4.43 -13.33 -0.60
C ARG A 53 5.21 -13.79 -1.82
N ALA A 54 4.83 -13.33 -3.02
CA ALA A 54 5.54 -13.67 -4.26
C ALA A 54 7.03 -13.25 -4.23
N LEU A 55 7.37 -12.14 -3.54
CA LEU A 55 8.76 -11.74 -3.33
C LEU A 55 9.43 -12.54 -2.22
N VAL A 56 8.76 -12.71 -1.08
CA VAL A 56 9.32 -13.43 0.07
C VAL A 56 9.61 -14.90 -0.24
N GLU A 57 8.79 -15.55 -1.05
CA GLU A 57 9.02 -16.93 -1.52
C GLU A 57 10.28 -17.06 -2.38
N LYS A 58 10.67 -16.00 -3.10
CA LYS A 58 11.83 -16.01 -4.01
C LYS A 58 13.11 -15.47 -3.38
N PHE A 59 13.01 -14.46 -2.52
CA PHE A 59 14.15 -13.66 -2.06
C PHE A 59 14.34 -13.70 -0.52
N GLY A 60 13.46 -14.38 0.21
CA GLY A 60 13.57 -14.58 1.66
C GLY A 60 12.58 -13.76 2.50
N PRO A 61 12.45 -14.05 3.81
CA PRO A 61 11.44 -13.47 4.68
C PRO A 61 11.66 -11.98 4.96
N ALA A 62 10.56 -11.20 4.91
CA ALA A 62 10.52 -9.76 5.22
C ALA A 62 9.43 -9.43 6.28
N PRO A 63 9.56 -9.91 7.53
CA PRO A 63 8.50 -9.81 8.54
C PRO A 63 8.17 -8.36 8.91
N ARG A 64 9.14 -7.44 8.86
CA ARG A 64 8.92 -6.01 9.15
C ARG A 64 7.93 -5.39 8.16
N ALA A 65 8.08 -5.67 6.86
CA ALA A 65 7.19 -5.16 5.84
C ALA A 65 5.75 -5.68 6.01
N PHE A 66 5.61 -6.99 6.30
CA PHE A 66 4.31 -7.62 6.54
C PHE A 66 3.59 -7.05 7.76
N LEU A 67 4.31 -6.78 8.85
CA LEU A 67 3.70 -6.19 10.04
C LEU A 67 3.16 -4.78 9.75
N VAL A 68 3.96 -3.95 9.08
CA VAL A 68 3.59 -2.56 8.76
C VAL A 68 2.35 -2.50 7.87
N ILE A 69 2.29 -3.30 6.80
CA ILE A 69 1.17 -3.22 5.86
C ILE A 69 -0.16 -3.64 6.51
N GLN A 70 -0.13 -4.58 7.44
CA GLN A 70 -1.34 -5.04 8.14
C GLN A 70 -1.83 -3.99 9.13
N ILE A 71 -0.93 -3.42 9.93
CA ILE A 71 -1.30 -2.39 10.90
C ILE A 71 -1.84 -1.15 10.17
N VAL A 72 -1.19 -0.73 9.09
CA VAL A 72 -1.65 0.44 8.32
C VAL A 72 -2.93 0.12 7.55
N GLY A 73 -2.91 -0.92 6.73
CA GLY A 73 -3.97 -1.22 5.76
C GLY A 73 -5.25 -1.79 6.36
N ALA A 74 -5.17 -2.51 7.49
CA ALA A 74 -6.35 -3.09 8.13
C ALA A 74 -6.85 -2.31 9.35
N PHE A 75 -5.96 -1.67 10.11
CA PHE A 75 -6.34 -1.02 11.37
C PHE A 75 -6.40 0.50 11.25
N PHE A 76 -5.30 1.16 10.85
CA PHE A 76 -5.28 2.62 10.78
C PHE A 76 -6.21 3.20 9.71
N VAL A 77 -6.45 2.47 8.62
CA VAL A 77 -7.42 2.88 7.59
C VAL A 77 -8.82 3.07 8.18
N ASP A 78 -9.26 2.18 9.06
CA ASP A 78 -10.60 2.27 9.68
C ASP A 78 -10.72 3.49 10.60
N PHE A 79 -9.69 3.78 11.41
CA PHE A 79 -9.66 5.00 12.21
C PHE A 79 -9.67 6.26 11.36
N SER A 80 -8.85 6.30 10.32
CA SER A 80 -8.77 7.43 9.40
C SER A 80 -10.12 7.66 8.72
N ASN A 81 -10.76 6.59 8.26
CA ASN A 81 -12.06 6.65 7.63
C ASN A 81 -13.13 7.18 8.60
N ALA A 82 -13.18 6.66 9.83
CA ALA A 82 -14.13 7.13 10.84
C ALA A 82 -13.96 8.63 11.14
N ILE A 83 -12.71 9.11 11.27
CA ILE A 83 -12.40 10.53 11.49
C ILE A 83 -12.86 11.37 10.30
N ILE A 84 -12.50 10.97 9.08
CA ILE A 84 -12.82 11.70 7.85
C ILE A 84 -14.33 11.79 7.67
N ILE A 85 -15.06 10.68 7.79
CA ILE A 85 -16.53 10.65 7.66
C ILE A 85 -17.16 11.55 8.75
N THR A 86 -16.72 11.44 9.99
CA THR A 86 -17.25 12.24 11.11
C THR A 86 -16.98 13.73 10.89
N PHE A 87 -15.80 14.08 10.37
CA PHE A 87 -15.44 15.45 10.03
C PHE A 87 -16.34 16.01 8.92
N PHE A 88 -16.48 15.32 7.79
CA PHE A 88 -17.35 15.74 6.71
C PHE A 88 -18.82 15.83 7.15
N THR A 89 -19.30 14.90 7.99
CA THR A 89 -20.67 14.91 8.49
C THR A 89 -20.97 16.07 9.43
N ASN A 90 -19.99 16.52 10.23
CA ASN A 90 -20.18 17.61 11.19
C ASN A 90 -19.86 19.00 10.60
N VAL A 91 -18.93 19.09 9.65
CA VAL A 91 -18.49 20.38 9.06
C VAL A 91 -19.33 20.76 7.83
N LEU A 92 -19.83 19.78 7.08
CA LEU A 92 -20.63 20.00 5.86
C LEU A 92 -22.15 20.01 6.15
N LYS A 93 -22.53 20.34 7.38
CA LYS A 93 -23.92 20.44 7.83
C LYS A 93 -24.46 21.86 7.69
#